data_AF-A0A0G1G9H9-F1
#
_entry.id   AF-A0A0G1G9H9-F1
#
_cell.length_a   1.000
_cell.length_b   1.000
_cell.length_c   1.000
_cell.angle_alpha   90.00
_cell.angle_beta   90.00
_cell.angle_gamma   90.00
#
_symmetry.space_group_name_H-M   'P 1'
#
loop_
_entity.id
_entity.type
_entity.pdbx_description
1 polymer ?
#
loop_
_entity_poly.entity_id
_entity_poly.type
_entity_poly.pdbx_seq_one_letter_code
_entity_poly.pdbx_strand_id
1 'polypeptide(L)'
;MLHDKNFPLKEKNLPDLCADRIDYSLRSAMAFREIQSAQYFIEHLSVQNDQWIFIDLDSAEKFAELFLHINTEYYSGIFSAVMFRTVGDYLRHAIQKKYISKTDLYTTDKQVLQK
;
A
#
# COMPACT_ATOMS: atom_id res chain seq x y z
N MET A 1 -22.42 2.57 2.59
CA MET A 1 -21.28 1.65 2.45
C MET A 1 -21.75 0.48 1.59
N LEU A 2 -20.97 0.11 0.58
CA LEU A 2 -21.26 -1.07 -0.26
C LEU A 2 -21.20 -2.33 0.62
N HIS A 3 -22.10 -3.29 0.42
CA HIS A 3 -22.06 -4.55 1.16
C HIS A 3 -20.86 -5.39 0.68
N ASP A 4 -19.85 -5.59 1.53
CA ASP A 4 -18.60 -6.28 1.17
C ASP A 4 -18.82 -7.71 0.66
N LYS A 5 -19.93 -8.35 1.04
CA LYS A 5 -20.35 -9.67 0.52
C LYS A 5 -20.52 -9.70 -1.00
N ASN A 6 -20.76 -8.55 -1.63
CA ASN A 6 -20.93 -8.44 -3.07
C ASN A 6 -19.60 -8.25 -3.81
N PHE A 7 -18.48 -8.11 -3.09
CA PHE A 7 -17.17 -7.82 -3.66
C PHE A 7 -16.10 -8.79 -3.10
N PRO A 8 -16.22 -10.10 -3.41
CA PRO A 8 -15.37 -11.13 -2.81
C PRO A 8 -13.87 -10.99 -3.13
N LEU A 9 -13.52 -10.18 -4.13
CA LEU A 9 -12.16 -9.89 -4.59
C LEU A 9 -11.54 -8.63 -3.97
N LYS A 10 -12.34 -7.82 -3.27
CA LYS A 10 -11.92 -6.52 -2.72
C LYS A 10 -10.98 -6.69 -1.54
N GLU A 11 -11.36 -7.53 -0.58
CA GLU A 11 -10.61 -7.80 0.65
C GLU A 11 -10.43 -9.30 0.82
N LYS A 12 -9.20 -9.73 1.08
CA LYS A 12 -8.86 -11.11 1.42
C LYS A 12 -7.89 -11.13 2.59
N ASN A 13 -7.99 -12.16 3.43
CA ASN A 13 -7.00 -12.39 4.48
C ASN A 13 -5.66 -12.76 3.86
N LEU A 14 -4.56 -12.41 4.53
CA LEU A 14 -3.25 -12.93 4.14
C LEU A 14 -3.25 -14.47 4.26
N PRO A 15 -2.58 -15.20 3.35
CA PRO A 15 -1.67 -14.72 2.31
C PRO A 15 -2.34 -14.40 0.95
N ASP A 16 -3.66 -14.46 0.84
CA ASP A 16 -4.36 -14.30 -0.44
C ASP A 16 -4.23 -12.87 -1.00
N LEU A 17 -4.19 -12.79 -2.34
CA LEU A 17 -4.23 -11.52 -3.06
C LEU A 17 -5.62 -10.88 -2.97
N CYS A 18 -5.65 -9.58 -2.76
CA CYS A 18 -6.86 -8.77 -2.90
C CYS A 18 -6.61 -7.60 -3.85
N ALA A 19 -7.68 -6.96 -4.32
CA ALA A 19 -7.59 -5.87 -5.27
C ALA A 19 -6.71 -4.72 -4.75
N ASP A 20 -6.81 -4.39 -3.47
CA ASP A 20 -6.00 -3.34 -2.84
C ASP A 20 -4.51 -3.67 -2.88
N ARG A 21 -4.11 -4.89 -2.47
CA ARG A 21 -2.70 -5.32 -2.47
C ARG A 21 -2.08 -5.32 -3.85
N ILE A 22 -2.81 -5.78 -4.85
CA ILE A 22 -2.34 -5.76 -6.24
C ILE A 22 -2.14 -4.31 -6.70
N ASP A 23 -3.15 -3.48 -6.49
CA ASP A 23 -3.17 -2.09 -6.93
C ASP A 23 -2.06 -1.24 -6.27
N TYR A 24 -1.99 -1.21 -4.94
CA TYR A 24 -1.00 -0.36 -4.27
C TYR A 24 0.42 -0.84 -4.53
N SER A 25 0.65 -2.15 -4.69
CA SER A 25 1.99 -2.69 -4.88
C SER A 25 2.53 -2.36 -6.26
N LEU A 26 1.72 -2.54 -7.31
CA LEU A 26 2.10 -2.17 -8.67
C LEU A 26 2.23 -0.65 -8.83
N ARG A 27 1.31 0.12 -8.24
CA ARG A 27 1.39 1.59 -8.24
C ARG A 27 2.67 2.07 -7.53
N SER A 28 2.98 1.50 -6.37
CA SER A 28 4.17 1.86 -5.60
C SER A 28 5.44 1.46 -6.33
N ALA A 29 5.49 0.27 -6.92
CA ALA A 29 6.63 -0.18 -7.72
C ALA A 29 6.91 0.77 -8.89
N MET A 30 5.88 1.27 -9.58
CA MET A 30 6.06 2.31 -10.60
C MET A 30 6.52 3.65 -10.01
N ALA A 31 5.94 4.08 -8.88
CA ALA A 31 6.29 5.34 -8.22
C ALA A 31 7.76 5.35 -7.73
N PHE A 32 8.24 4.22 -7.22
CA PHE A 32 9.62 4.00 -6.80
C PHE A 32 10.55 3.63 -7.96
N ARG A 33 10.01 3.49 -9.19
CA ARG A 33 10.73 3.14 -10.43
C ARG A 33 11.37 1.75 -10.42
N GLU A 34 10.86 0.84 -9.60
CA GLU A 34 11.24 -0.59 -9.61
C GLU A 34 10.76 -1.29 -10.87
N ILE A 35 9.62 -0.84 -11.41
CA ILE A 35 9.12 -1.26 -12.73
C ILE A 35 8.74 -0.04 -13.55
N GLN A 36 8.87 -0.15 -14.87
CA GLN A 36 8.45 0.92 -15.80
C GLN A 36 6.95 0.89 -16.10
N SER A 37 6.34 -0.29 -16.02
CA SER A 37 4.92 -0.50 -16.31
C SER A 37 4.38 -1.70 -15.55
N ALA A 38 3.14 -1.58 -15.09
CA ALA A 38 2.38 -2.68 -14.48
C ALA A 38 1.73 -3.62 -15.50
N GLN A 39 1.78 -3.28 -16.80
CA GLN A 39 1.00 -3.94 -17.85
C GLN A 39 1.21 -5.46 -17.89
N TYR A 40 2.46 -5.92 -17.74
CA TYR A 40 2.78 -7.34 -17.70
C TYR A 40 1.97 -8.08 -16.63
N PHE A 41 1.94 -7.58 -15.39
CA PHE A 41 1.21 -8.22 -14.30
C PHE A 41 -0.30 -8.19 -14.52
N ILE A 42 -0.84 -7.08 -15.05
CA ILE A 42 -2.27 -6.93 -15.31
C ILE A 42 -2.74 -7.89 -16.42
N GLU A 43 -1.97 -8.04 -17.49
CA GLU A 43 -2.29 -8.96 -18.59
C GLU A 43 -2.23 -10.43 -18.17
N HIS A 44 -1.45 -10.76 -17.13
CA HIS A 44 -1.29 -12.12 -16.61
C HIS A 44 -2.14 -12.37 -15.36
N LEU A 45 -2.99 -11.42 -14.95
CA LEU A 45 -3.87 -11.55 -13.79
C LEU A 45 -5.26 -12.05 -14.24
N SER A 46 -5.80 -13.01 -13.51
CA SER A 46 -7.11 -13.58 -13.76
C SER A 46 -7.89 -13.81 -12.46
N VAL A 47 -9.16 -14.17 -12.61
CA VAL A 47 -10.04 -14.52 -11.50
C VAL A 47 -10.53 -15.95 -11.69
N GLN A 48 -10.32 -16.79 -10.68
CA GLN A 48 -10.86 -18.14 -10.62
C GLN A 48 -11.37 -18.43 -9.21
N ASN A 49 -12.58 -19.00 -9.09
CA ASN A 49 -13.20 -19.34 -7.80
C ASN A 49 -13.19 -18.17 -6.79
N ASP A 50 -13.54 -16.97 -7.25
CA ASP A 50 -13.53 -15.73 -6.45
C ASP A 50 -12.16 -15.40 -5.81
N GLN A 51 -11.07 -15.82 -6.45
CA GLN A 51 -9.69 -15.51 -6.06
C GLN A 51 -8.94 -14.89 -7.24
N TRP A 52 -8.07 -13.93 -6.92
CA TRP A 52 -7.08 -13.43 -7.87
C TRP A 52 -5.98 -14.47 -8.04
N ILE A 53 -5.68 -14.80 -9.29
CA ILE A 53 -4.63 -15.73 -9.67
C ILE A 53 -3.79 -15.15 -10.80
N PHE A 54 -2.54 -15.61 -10.91
CA PHE A 54 -1.74 -15.40 -12.12
C PHE A 54 -1.93 -16.58 -13.06
N ILE A 55 -1.88 -16.33 -14.37
CA ILE A 55 -2.19 -17.35 -15.38
C ILE A 55 -1.11 -18.43 -15.51
N ASP A 56 0.10 -18.16 -15.02
CA ASP A 56 1.23 -19.09 -15.02
C ASP A 56 2.13 -18.86 -13.80
N LEU A 57 3.05 -19.81 -13.58
CA LEU A 57 3.99 -19.77 -12.47
C LEU A 57 4.95 -18.58 -12.58
N ASP A 58 5.43 -18.27 -13.79
CA ASP A 58 6.43 -17.23 -14.02
C ASP A 58 5.91 -15.83 -13.62
N SER A 59 4.67 -15.52 -14.00
CA SER A 59 4.01 -14.25 -13.65
C SER A 59 3.67 -14.19 -12.17
N ALA A 60 3.27 -15.32 -11.57
CA ALA A 60 3.04 -15.42 -10.13
C ALA A 60 4.33 -15.17 -9.31
N GLU A 61 5.43 -15.81 -9.71
CA GLU A 61 6.73 -15.69 -9.05
C GLU A 61 7.26 -14.26 -9.16
N LYS A 62 7.25 -13.66 -10.36
CA LYS A 62 7.67 -12.27 -10.56
C LYS A 62 6.88 -11.30 -9.68
N PHE A 63 5.57 -11.51 -9.53
CA PHE A 63 4.77 -10.65 -8.67
C PHE A 63 5.12 -10.87 -7.20
N ALA A 64 5.30 -12.11 -6.77
CA ALA A 64 5.67 -12.43 -5.40
C ALA A 64 7.02 -11.83 -5.01
N GLU A 65 8.03 -11.93 -5.89
CA GLU A 65 9.34 -11.32 -5.70
C GLU A 65 9.26 -9.80 -5.66
N LEU A 66 8.53 -9.19 -6.60
CA LEU A 66 8.33 -7.73 -6.62
C LEU A 66 7.63 -7.25 -5.35
N PHE A 67 6.56 -7.95 -4.93
CA PHE A 67 5.84 -7.60 -3.71
C PHE A 67 6.73 -7.72 -2.47
N LEU A 68 7.53 -8.79 -2.38
CA LEU A 68 8.48 -9.00 -1.28
C LEU A 68 9.52 -7.88 -1.24
N HIS A 69 10.09 -7.50 -2.39
CA HIS A 69 11.03 -6.39 -2.52
C HIS A 69 10.41 -5.08 -2.04
N ILE A 70 9.24 -4.72 -2.57
CA ILE A 70 8.56 -3.47 -2.21
C ILE A 70 8.24 -3.42 -0.72
N ASN A 71 7.75 -4.53 -0.16
CA ASN A 71 7.43 -4.62 1.24
C ASN A 71 8.68 -4.47 2.13
N THR A 72 9.77 -5.14 1.77
CA THR A 72 10.99 -5.15 2.57
C THR A 72 11.71 -3.81 2.54
N GLU A 73 11.80 -3.18 1.37
CA GLU A 73 12.55 -1.94 1.21
C GLU A 73 11.74 -0.70 1.57
N TYR A 74 10.45 -0.64 1.18
CA TYR A 74 9.67 0.60 1.26
C TYR A 74 8.58 0.59 2.33
N TYR A 75 7.87 -0.52 2.53
CA TYR A 75 6.78 -0.52 3.53
C TYR A 75 7.28 -0.80 4.93
N SER A 76 8.18 -1.78 5.06
CA SER A 76 8.69 -2.28 6.33
C SER A 76 10.19 -2.04 6.53
N GLY A 77 10.82 -1.33 5.59
CA GLY A 77 12.25 -1.02 5.63
C GLY A 77 12.63 -0.07 6.77
N ILE A 78 13.91 -0.10 7.16
CA ILE A 78 14.42 0.72 8.28
C ILE A 78 14.23 2.22 8.05
N PHE A 79 14.36 2.69 6.81
CA PHE A 79 14.16 4.09 6.46
C PHE A 79 12.72 4.54 6.72
N SER A 80 11.75 3.73 6.29
CA SER A 80 10.33 3.99 6.54
C SER A 80 10.00 3.93 8.02
N ALA A 81 10.55 2.96 8.75
CA ALA A 81 10.38 2.86 10.21
C ALA A 81 10.89 4.12 10.94
N VAL A 82 12.09 4.59 10.60
CA VAL A 82 12.67 5.81 11.17
C VAL A 82 11.87 7.05 10.77
N MET A 83 11.45 7.16 9.51
CA MET A 83 10.62 8.25 9.01
C MET A 83 9.30 8.34 9.79
N PHE A 84 8.54 7.24 9.87
CA PHE A 84 7.26 7.22 10.58
C PHE A 84 7.42 7.50 12.06
N ARG A 85 8.47 6.97 12.69
CA ARG A 85 8.77 7.28 14.10
C ARG A 85 9.00 8.78 14.30
N THR A 86 9.84 9.36 13.45
CA THR A 86 10.22 10.77 13.53
C THR A 86 9.01 11.69 13.31
N VAL A 87 8.20 11.43 12.27
CA VAL A 87 6.96 12.17 12.01
C VAL A 87 5.99 12.03 13.18
N GLY A 88 5.82 10.83 13.74
CA GLY A 88 4.99 10.60 14.91
C GLY A 88 5.44 11.40 16.13
N ASP A 89 6.75 11.50 16.36
CA ASP A 89 7.32 12.28 17.46
C ASP A 89 7.10 13.79 17.26
N TYR A 90 7.25 14.31 16.03
CA TYR A 90 6.93 15.71 15.70
C TYR A 90 5.44 16.03 15.88
N LEU A 91 4.55 15.19 15.36
CA LEU A 91 3.10 15.38 15.52
C LEU A 91 2.69 15.35 16.99
N ARG A 92 3.24 14.41 17.77
CA ARG A 92 3.02 14.35 19.22
C ARG A 92 3.48 15.63 19.91
N HIS A 93 4.66 16.13 19.57
CA HIS A 93 5.19 17.37 20.14
C HIS A 93 4.30 18.57 19.80
N ALA A 94 3.90 18.71 18.53
CA ALA A 94 3.05 19.80 18.06
C ALA A 94 1.67 19.81 18.76
N ILE A 95 1.09 18.64 18.99
CA ILE A 95 -0.16 18.50 19.79
C ILE A 95 0.06 18.91 21.24
N GLN A 96 1.15 18.47 21.87
CA GLN A 96 1.47 18.83 23.27
C GLN A 96 1.69 20.33 23.45
N LYS A 97 2.31 20.98 22.46
CA LYS A 97 2.55 22.43 22.43
C LYS A 97 1.35 23.24 21.93
N LYS A 98 0.28 22.58 21.48
CA LYS A 98 -0.92 23.19 20.90
C LYS A 98 -0.65 24.00 19.62
N TYR A 99 0.38 23.64 18.85
CA TYR A 99 0.59 24.17 17.50
C TYR A 99 -0.48 23.62 16.54
N ILE A 100 -0.84 22.35 16.75
CA ILE A 100 -1.98 21.68 16.11
C ILE A 100 -2.85 21.00 17.16
N SER A 101 -4.07 20.65 16.75
CA SER A 101 -5.06 19.90 17.51
C SER A 101 -5.26 18.50 16.91
N LYS A 102 -5.89 17.59 17.65
CA LYS A 102 -6.23 16.26 17.10
C LYS A 102 -7.16 16.34 15.90
N THR A 103 -8.03 17.35 15.84
CA THR A 103 -8.95 17.55 14.70
C THR A 103 -8.19 17.94 13.43
N ASP A 104 -7.01 18.56 13.55
CA ASP A 104 -6.17 18.90 12.40
C ASP A 104 -5.64 17.65 11.68
N LEU A 105 -5.45 16.53 12.40
CA LEU A 105 -5.03 15.25 11.82
C LEU A 105 -6.08 14.64 10.88
N TYR A 106 -7.32 15.13 10.91
CA TYR A 106 -8.39 14.71 9.99
C TYR A 106 -8.53 15.65 8.78
N THR A 107 -7.57 16.56 8.60
CA THR A 107 -7.50 17.44 7.42
C THR A 107 -6.52 16.84 6.39
N THR A 108 -5.76 17.67 5.66
CA THR A 108 -4.76 17.23 4.67
C THR A 108 -3.35 17.50 5.16
N ASP A 109 -2.37 16.75 4.64
CA ASP A 109 -0.95 16.94 4.95
C ASP A 109 -0.53 18.41 4.79
N LYS A 110 -0.95 19.06 3.70
CA LYS A 110 -0.63 20.47 3.44
C LYS A 110 -1.20 21.40 4.51
N GLN A 111 -2.43 21.16 4.97
CA GLN A 111 -3.07 21.98 6.00
C GLN A 111 -2.41 21.80 7.37
N VAL A 112 -1.97 20.59 7.70
CA VAL A 112 -1.25 20.31 8.95
C VAL A 112 0.15 20.92 8.92
N LEU A 113 0.88 20.76 7.81
CA LEU A 113 2.25 21.28 7.65
C LEU A 113 2.35 22.81 7.60
N GLN A 114 1.24 23.51 7.32
CA GLN A 114 1.19 24.97 7.30
C GLN A 114 0.97 25.60 8.69
N LYS A 115 0.75 24.81 9.72
CA LYS A 115 0.57 25.26 11.11
C LYS A 115 1.84 25.10 11.92
#